data_AF-A0A1X1Q5C5-F1
#
_entry.id   AF-A0A1X1Q5C5-F1
#
_cell.length_a   1.000
_cell.length_b   1.000
_cell.length_c   1.000
_cell.angle_alpha   90.00
_cell.angle_beta   90.00
_cell.angle_gamma   90.00
#
_symmetry.space_group_name_H-M   'P 1'
#
loop_
_entity.id
_entity.type
_entity.pdbx_description
1 polymer ?
#
loop_
_entity_poly.entity_id
_entity_poly.type
_entity_poly.pdbx_seq_one_letter_code
_entity_poly.pdbx_strand_id
1 'polypeptide(L)'
;MNSAYSEVKVIGAGADAVDIALVNLCHAGDIVVTQDYGVAAMALGKKAHAIHQNGWLYTNENIDRLLMERHMAKKARRSSGKHHLKGPAKRTEADDLKYKDALEKLLDR
;
A
#
# COMPACT_ATOMS: atom_id res chain seq x y z
N MET A 1 20.76 12.76 -4.47
CA MET A 1 19.58 11.89 -4.63
C MET A 1 18.49 12.62 -5.39
N ASN A 2 18.76 13.07 -6.62
CA ASN A 2 17.69 13.51 -7.53
C ASN A 2 17.85 12.66 -8.78
N SER A 3 16.81 11.89 -9.09
CA SER A 3 16.66 11.26 -10.40
C SER A 3 15.90 12.23 -11.30
N ALA A 4 16.05 12.11 -12.62
CA ALA A 4 15.22 12.85 -13.57
C ALA A 4 13.71 12.51 -13.44
N TYR A 5 13.39 11.38 -12.80
CA TYR A 5 12.02 10.86 -12.68
C TYR A 5 11.53 10.69 -11.23
N SER A 6 12.33 11.06 -10.22
CA SER A 6 11.91 10.91 -8.83
C SER A 6 12.44 12.01 -7.91
N GLU A 7 11.58 12.42 -6.99
CA GLU A 7 11.88 13.34 -5.90
C GLU A 7 11.88 12.57 -4.57
N VAL A 8 12.91 12.80 -3.74
CA VAL A 8 12.96 12.27 -2.38
C VAL A 8 12.55 13.39 -1.42
N LYS A 9 11.45 13.20 -0.69
CA LYS A 9 11.00 14.14 0.36
C LYS A 9 11.31 13.61 1.75
N VAL A 10 11.91 14.47 2.58
CA VAL A 10 12.17 14.19 4.00
C VAL A 10 11.04 14.80 4.82
N ILE A 11 10.29 13.97 5.54
CA ILE A 11 9.16 14.37 6.37
C ILE A 11 9.57 14.34 7.85
N GLY A 12 9.10 15.34 8.61
CA GLY A 12 9.36 15.41 10.05
C GLY A 12 8.81 14.20 10.81
N ALA A 13 9.37 13.95 11.99
CA ALA A 13 8.90 12.87 12.85
C ALA A 13 7.49 13.15 13.38
N GLY A 14 6.66 12.12 13.41
CA GLY A 14 5.28 12.19 13.90
C GLY A 14 4.54 10.90 13.56
N ALA A 15 3.50 10.59 14.34
CA ALA A 15 2.63 9.45 14.04
C ALA A 15 2.02 9.65 12.64
N ASP A 16 2.19 8.66 11.77
CA ASP A 16 1.66 8.62 10.41
C ASP A 16 2.03 9.85 9.54
N ALA A 17 3.08 10.60 9.91
CA ALA A 17 3.43 11.87 9.26
C ALA A 17 3.77 11.68 7.77
N VAL A 18 4.47 10.59 7.44
CA VAL A 18 4.79 10.22 6.06
C VAL A 18 3.54 9.88 5.27
N ASP A 19 2.62 9.13 5.87
CA ASP A 19 1.39 8.69 5.22
C ASP A 19 0.49 9.89 4.89
N ILE A 20 0.34 10.82 5.85
CA ILE A 20 -0.39 12.08 5.67
C ILE A 20 0.27 12.94 4.59
N ALA A 21 1.58 13.09 4.63
CA ALA A 21 2.32 13.87 3.64
C ALA A 21 2.17 13.28 2.23
N LEU A 22 2.27 11.96 2.09
CA LEU A 22 2.07 11.25 0.82
C LEU A 22 0.67 11.51 0.26
N VAL A 23 -0.36 11.29 1.08
CA VAL A 23 -1.76 11.43 0.65
C VAL A 23 -2.12 12.87 0.32
N ASN A 24 -1.51 13.86 0.99
CA ASN A 24 -1.70 15.27 0.68
C ASN A 24 -1.10 15.68 -0.66
N LEU A 25 -0.10 14.95 -1.15
CA LEU A 25 0.48 15.15 -2.48
C LEU A 25 -0.31 14.42 -3.58
N CYS A 26 -1.16 13.46 -3.22
CA CYS A 26 -1.96 12.69 -4.17
C CYS A 26 -3.17 13.47 -4.70
N HIS A 27 -3.37 13.37 -6.01
CA HIS A 27 -4.51 13.88 -6.76
C HIS A 27 -5.33 12.73 -7.34
N ALA A 28 -6.52 13.05 -7.84
CA ALA A 28 -7.37 12.08 -8.52
C ALA A 28 -6.63 11.52 -9.76
N GLY A 29 -6.63 10.19 -9.91
CA GLY A 29 -5.92 9.50 -10.99
C GLY A 29 -4.46 9.13 -10.69
N ASP A 30 -3.85 9.67 -9.63
CA ASP A 30 -2.49 9.26 -9.23
C ASP A 30 -2.46 7.77 -8.84
N ILE A 31 -1.29 7.13 -8.95
CA ILE A 31 -1.09 5.73 -8.54
C ILE A 31 -0.20 5.67 -7.30
N VAL A 32 -0.75 5.12 -6.22
CA VAL A 32 -0.03 4.88 -4.96
C VAL A 32 0.31 3.40 -4.84
N VAL A 33 1.61 3.11 -4.75
CA VAL A 33 2.11 1.74 -4.49
C VAL A 33 2.33 1.58 -2.98
N THR A 34 1.60 0.68 -2.33
CA THR A 34 1.70 0.51 -0.86
C THR A 34 1.35 -0.90 -0.38
N GLN A 35 1.88 -1.27 0.78
CA GLN A 35 1.49 -2.46 1.56
C GLN A 35 0.57 -2.12 2.73
N ASP A 36 0.48 -0.84 3.09
CA ASP A 36 -0.33 -0.41 4.22
C ASP A 36 -1.77 -0.15 3.78
N TYR A 37 -2.69 -0.90 4.35
CA TYR A 37 -4.11 -0.79 4.04
C TYR A 37 -4.70 0.57 4.44
N GLY A 38 -4.17 1.23 5.48
CA GLY A 38 -4.53 2.58 5.86
C GLY A 38 -4.09 3.60 4.80
N VAL A 39 -2.85 3.50 4.31
CA VAL A 39 -2.36 4.36 3.21
C VAL A 39 -3.17 4.14 1.94
N ALA A 40 -3.47 2.89 1.60
CA ALA A 40 -4.32 2.57 0.45
C ALA A 40 -5.73 3.17 0.59
N ALA A 41 -6.35 3.06 1.77
CA ALA A 41 -7.64 3.68 2.05
C ALA A 41 -7.61 5.20 1.91
N MET A 42 -6.57 5.84 2.42
CA MET A 42 -6.40 7.29 2.29
C MET A 42 -6.19 7.74 0.83
N ALA A 43 -5.43 6.98 0.04
CA ALA A 43 -5.25 7.22 -1.39
C ALA A 43 -6.59 7.09 -2.16
N LEU A 44 -7.37 6.04 -1.90
CA LEU A 44 -8.70 5.86 -2.48
C LEU A 44 -9.64 7.03 -2.14
N GLY A 45 -9.57 7.55 -0.91
CA GLY A 45 -10.30 8.76 -0.49
C GLY A 45 -9.96 10.02 -1.30
N LYS A 46 -8.74 10.11 -1.87
CA LYS A 46 -8.33 11.17 -2.81
C LYS A 46 -8.73 10.90 -4.26
N LYS A 47 -9.45 9.82 -4.53
CA LYS A 47 -9.74 9.29 -5.88
C LYS A 47 -8.48 8.91 -6.66
N ALA A 48 -7.39 8.61 -5.95
CA ALA A 48 -6.21 7.99 -6.52
C ALA A 48 -6.42 6.47 -6.63
N HIS A 49 -5.64 5.81 -7.47
CA HIS A 49 -5.51 4.37 -7.51
C HIS A 49 -4.50 3.90 -6.46
N ALA A 50 -4.73 2.72 -5.88
CA ALA A 50 -3.79 2.10 -4.97
C ALA A 50 -3.53 0.65 -5.38
N ILE A 51 -2.25 0.27 -5.43
CA ILE A 51 -1.80 -1.06 -5.86
C ILE A 51 -0.85 -1.65 -4.82
N HIS A 52 -1.03 -2.94 -4.53
CA HIS A 52 -0.09 -3.71 -3.72
C HIS A 52 1.06 -4.20 -4.60
N GLN A 53 2.27 -4.29 -4.06
CA GLN A 53 3.49 -4.65 -4.79
C GLN A 53 3.47 -6.03 -5.46
N ASN A 54 2.51 -6.90 -5.18
CA ASN A 54 2.34 -8.20 -5.87
C ASN A 54 1.32 -8.14 -7.03
N GLY A 55 0.80 -6.95 -7.34
CA GLY A 55 -0.04 -6.69 -8.51
C GLY A 55 -1.55 -6.68 -8.28
N TRP A 56 -2.07 -6.91 -7.07
CA TRP A 56 -3.51 -6.72 -6.83
C TRP A 56 -3.85 -5.29 -6.44
N LEU A 57 -5.08 -4.89 -6.74
CA LEU A 57 -5.57 -3.52 -6.57
C LEU A 57 -6.41 -3.37 -5.30
N TYR A 58 -6.14 -2.30 -4.57
CA TYR A 58 -7.07 -1.82 -3.56
C TYR A 58 -8.21 -1.09 -4.24
N THR A 59 -9.43 -1.36 -3.78
CA THR A 59 -10.64 -0.74 -4.31
C THR A 59 -11.59 -0.40 -3.17
N ASN A 60 -12.54 0.52 -3.41
CA ASN A 60 -13.53 0.88 -2.40
C ASN A 60 -14.38 -0.32 -1.95
N GLU A 61 -14.53 -1.34 -2.79
CA GLU A 61 -15.28 -2.55 -2.50
C GLU A 61 -14.52 -3.53 -1.60
N ASN A 62 -13.19 -3.46 -1.56
CA ASN A 62 -12.36 -4.42 -0.81
C ASN A 62 -11.65 -3.84 0.41
N ILE A 63 -11.45 -2.52 0.46
CA ILE A 63 -10.56 -1.89 1.43
C ILE A 63 -11.05 -2.02 2.87
N ASP A 64 -12.35 -1.87 3.10
CA ASP A 64 -12.94 -1.97 4.45
C ASP A 64 -12.78 -3.38 5.02
N ARG A 65 -13.00 -4.40 4.19
CA ARG A 65 -12.80 -5.80 4.57
C ARG A 65 -11.34 -6.05 4.96
N LEU A 66 -10.40 -5.56 4.15
CA LEU A 66 -8.96 -5.72 4.41
C LEU A 66 -8.53 -5.04 5.71
N LEU A 67 -9.03 -3.83 5.98
CA LEU A 67 -8.80 -3.11 7.23
C LEU A 67 -9.35 -3.88 8.44
N MET A 68 -10.54 -4.45 8.32
CA MET A 68 -11.14 -5.29 9.35
C MET A 68 -10.33 -6.56 9.60
N GLU A 69 -9.94 -7.28 8.54
CA GLU A 69 -9.07 -8.46 8.62
C GLU A 69 -7.73 -8.14 9.30
N ARG A 70 -7.11 -7.00 8.94
CA ARG A 70 -5.88 -6.51 9.59
C ARG A 70 -6.09 -6.28 11.08
N HIS A 71 -7.22 -5.67 11.47
CA HIS A 71 -7.55 -5.41 12.86
C HIS A 71 -7.76 -6.72 13.65
N MET A 72 -8.53 -7.66 13.11
CA MET A 72 -8.76 -8.98 13.72
C MET A 72 -7.45 -9.75 13.90
N ALA A 73 -6.60 -9.79 12.86
CA ALA A 73 -5.31 -10.46 12.92
C ALA A 73 -4.37 -9.82 13.97
N LYS A 74 -4.39 -8.49 14.10
CA LYS A 74 -3.64 -7.77 15.13
C LYS A 74 -4.14 -8.10 16.54
N LYS A 75 -5.46 -8.18 16.74
CA LYS A 75 -6.07 -8.59 18.01
C LYS A 75 -5.68 -10.02 18.38
N ALA A 76 -5.78 -10.96 17.43
CA ALA A 76 -5.43 -12.36 17.64
C ALA A 76 -3.95 -12.56 18.00
N ARG A 77 -3.02 -11.85 17.34
CA ARG A 77 -1.59 -11.89 17.69
C ARG A 77 -1.30 -11.38 19.09
N ARG A 78 -1.99 -10.32 19.53
CA ARG A 78 -1.85 -9.78 20.90
C ARG A 78 -2.36 -10.75 21.96
N SER A 79 -3.40 -11.54 21.66
CA SER A 79 -3.97 -12.51 22.60
C SER A 79 -3.23 -13.85 22.64
N SER A 80 -2.52 -14.25 21.58
CA SER A 80 -2.02 -15.62 21.46
C SER A 80 -0.62 -15.89 22.04
N GLY A 81 0.13 -14.88 22.51
CA GLY A 81 1.46 -15.02 23.12
C GLY A 81 2.57 -15.61 22.23
N LYS A 82 2.22 -16.26 21.11
CA LYS A 82 3.12 -16.84 20.11
C LYS A 82 3.42 -15.81 19.04
N HIS A 83 4.62 -15.24 19.11
CA HIS A 83 5.12 -14.21 18.20
C HIS A 83 5.86 -14.73 16.96
N HIS A 84 6.01 -16.05 16.82
CA HIS A 84 6.78 -16.63 15.71
C HIS A 84 5.86 -17.12 14.58
N LEU A 85 5.27 -16.18 13.85
CA LEU A 85 4.80 -16.47 12.49
C LEU A 85 5.95 -16.24 11.52
N LYS A 86 6.17 -17.19 10.60
CA LYS A 86 7.10 -16.99 9.48
C LYS A 86 6.63 -15.77 8.69
N GLY A 87 7.56 -14.88 8.36
CA GLY A 87 7.29 -13.73 7.52
C GLY A 87 6.82 -14.15 6.12
N PRO A 88 6.37 -13.18 5.30
CA PRO A 88 6.00 -13.46 3.91
C PRO A 88 7.14 -14.18 3.19
N ALA A 89 6.77 -15.07 2.26
CA ALA A 89 7.73 -15.79 1.45
C ALA A 89 8.60 -14.81 0.63
N LYS A 90 9.80 -15.26 0.24
CA LYS A 90 10.64 -14.50 -0.67
C LYS A 90 9.88 -14.31 -1.99
N ARG A 91 9.94 -13.09 -2.49
CA ARG A 91 9.35 -12.71 -3.78
C ARG A 91 9.93 -13.53 -4.92
N THR A 92 9.09 -13.88 -5.88
CA THR A 92 9.45 -14.65 -7.08
C THR A 92 9.35 -13.80 -8.34
N GLU A 93 9.99 -14.22 -9.42
CA GLU A 93 9.86 -13.57 -10.74
C GLU A 93 8.41 -13.52 -11.24
N ALA A 94 7.61 -14.53 -10.91
CA ALA A 94 6.19 -14.55 -11.23
C ALA A 94 5.41 -13.44 -10.49
N ASP A 95 5.84 -13.05 -9.29
CA ASP A 95 5.24 -11.91 -8.57
C ASP A 95 5.62 -10.58 -9.22
N ASP A 96 6.83 -10.48 -9.78
CA ASP A 96 7.29 -9.30 -10.53
C ASP A 96 6.51 -9.11 -11.82
N LEU A 97 6.30 -10.18 -12.57
CA LEU A 97 5.49 -10.15 -13.79
C LEU A 97 4.04 -9.75 -13.49
N LYS A 98 3.42 -10.33 -12.46
CA LYS A 98 2.06 -9.96 -12.04
C LYS A 98 1.97 -8.48 -11.66
N TYR A 99 2.95 -7.97 -10.92
CA TYR A 99 2.98 -6.56 -10.54
C TYR A 99 3.16 -5.65 -11.76
N LYS A 100 4.09 -5.99 -12.66
CA LYS A 100 4.31 -5.26 -13.90
C LYS A 100 3.03 -5.18 -14.73
N ASP A 101 2.41 -6.31 -15.04
CA ASP A 101 1.20 -6.38 -15.87
C ASP A 101 0.05 -5.58 -15.26
N ALA A 102 -0.09 -5.60 -13.93
CA ALA A 102 -1.12 -4.84 -13.23
C ALA A 102 -0.85 -3.34 -13.23
N LEU A 103 0.42 -2.95 -13.08
CA LEU A 103 0.83 -1.54 -13.11
C LEU A 103 0.68 -0.95 -14.51
N GLU A 104 1.08 -1.67 -15.56
CA GLU A 104 0.89 -1.24 -16.95
C GLU A 104 -0.59 -1.00 -17.26
N LYS A 105 -1.47 -1.93 -16.85
CA LYS A 105 -2.93 -1.75 -17.01
C LYS A 105 -3.52 -0.58 -16.24
N LEU A 106 -2.88 -0.13 -15.16
CA LEU A 106 -3.29 1.08 -14.44
C LEU A 106 -2.80 2.35 -15.14
N LEU A 107 -1.60 2.31 -15.72
CA LEU A 107 -1.02 3.45 -16.44
C LEU A 107 -1.76 3.74 -17.77
N ASP A 108 -2.38 2.72 -18.37
CA ASP A 108 -3.13 2.84 -19.62
C ASP A 108 -4.61 3.28 -19.45
N ARG A 109 -5.03 3.69 -18.25
CA ARG A 109 -6.40 4.16 -17.96
C ARG A 109 -6.55 5.67 -18.09
#